data_AF-A0AAD8IX33-F1
#
_entry.id   AF-A0AAD8IX33-F1
#
_cell.length_a   1.000
_cell.length_b   1.000
_cell.length_c   1.000
_cell.angle_alpha   90.00
_cell.angle_beta   90.00
_cell.angle_gamma   90.00
#
_symmetry.space_group_name_H-M   'P 1'
#
loop_
_entity.id
_entity.type
_entity.pdbx_description
1 polymer ?
#
loop_
_entity_poly.entity_id
_entity_poly.type
_entity_poly.pdbx_seq_one_letter_code
_entity_poly.pdbx_strand_id
1 'polypeptide(L)'
;MKLLHCLIVLIFLFFVPCNSAVRISLKKKLGVKNLLKRLNKPRHKSIKSPDGDIIDCIPISHQPAFHHPLLQNHKIQLAPSYYPEGRFDDKKVKSLKSSRGLKPIRQLWHLNGNCGEGTIPMRRTKKGELLRAESIKTFGKKKKNINILGPNSTEHQFDLDMQKHQHAIAYVDGDKYFGAQAKINVWQPKVQEPTEFSLSQIWVTAGSFDAGDLNSVEAGWMVSQDLYGNNNTRLFTFWTRDAYKSTGCYNLLCSGFIQINQQIALGAAISPISSYNAAQFDISILLWKDPNGGDWWLKYGNDNEVIGYWPASLFTNLADGADMIQWGGEVVNLASDGQHTTTEMGSGHFSGEGFSKASFFKNIQVVDGSNQLKDPKDVNTYSEQSSCYDIQTGKSKKGGVFFYYGGPGRNPKCP
;
A
#
# COMPACT_ATOMS: atom_id res chain seq x y z
N MET A 1 63.21 -34.01 7.44
CA MET A 1 61.73 -33.99 7.44
C MET A 1 61.11 -33.05 8.50
N LYS A 2 61.73 -31.90 8.82
CA LYS A 2 61.19 -30.90 9.78
C LYS A 2 61.07 -29.48 9.21
N LEU A 3 61.53 -29.23 7.98
CA LEU A 3 61.39 -27.92 7.30
C LEU A 3 60.17 -27.82 6.37
N LEU A 4 59.54 -28.94 6.01
CA LEU A 4 58.36 -28.93 5.13
C LEU A 4 57.04 -28.68 5.88
N HIS A 5 57.02 -28.89 7.20
CA HIS A 5 55.81 -28.68 8.02
C HIS A 5 55.61 -27.23 8.46
N CYS A 6 56.66 -26.40 8.51
CA CYS A 6 56.50 -24.96 8.80
C CYS A 6 55.97 -24.17 7.60
N LEU A 7 56.23 -24.61 6.36
CA LEU A 7 55.77 -23.90 5.17
C LEU A 7 54.25 -24.08 4.93
N ILE A 8 53.69 -25.22 5.32
CA ILE A 8 52.26 -25.52 5.15
C ILE A 8 51.40 -24.79 6.19
N VAL A 9 51.91 -24.56 7.40
CA VAL A 9 51.18 -23.82 8.46
C VAL A 9 51.15 -22.31 8.19
N LEU A 10 52.12 -21.75 7.46
CA LEU A 10 52.13 -20.34 7.06
C LEU A 10 51.19 -20.02 5.89
N ILE A 11 50.78 -21.01 5.09
CA ILE A 11 49.84 -20.81 3.97
C ILE A 11 48.38 -20.83 4.45
N PHE A 12 48.08 -21.48 5.59
CA PHE A 12 46.73 -21.51 6.16
C PHE A 12 46.34 -20.27 6.98
N LEU A 13 47.28 -19.36 7.27
CA LEU A 13 46.98 -18.11 8.00
C LEU A 13 46.58 -16.93 7.09
N PHE A 14 46.55 -17.11 5.76
CA PHE A 14 46.17 -16.05 4.81
C PHE A 14 44.84 -16.26 4.09
N PHE A 15 44.10 -17.33 4.38
CA PHE A 15 42.72 -17.50 3.91
C PHE A 15 41.70 -17.22 5.03
N VAL A 16 41.80 -16.02 5.63
CA VAL A 16 40.58 -15.40 6.14
C VAL A 16 39.78 -15.05 4.88
N PRO A 17 38.55 -15.57 4.70
CA PRO A 17 37.71 -15.08 3.62
C PRO A 17 37.55 -13.59 3.89
N CYS A 18 38.17 -12.77 3.04
CA CYS A 18 37.90 -11.36 3.03
C CYS A 18 36.40 -11.27 2.77
N ASN A 19 35.62 -11.03 3.83
CA ASN A 19 34.24 -10.61 3.74
C ASN A 19 34.25 -9.55 2.65
N SER A 20 33.65 -9.87 1.52
CA SER A 20 33.53 -8.97 0.39
C SER A 20 32.58 -7.88 0.84
N ALA A 21 33.09 -6.95 1.66
CA ALA A 21 32.41 -5.74 2.02
C ALA A 21 32.26 -4.99 0.71
N VAL A 22 31.10 -5.17 0.07
CA VAL A 22 30.72 -4.50 -1.16
C VAL A 22 31.13 -3.04 -1.02
N ARG A 23 32.17 -2.62 -1.74
CA ARG A 23 32.73 -1.27 -1.64
C ARG A 23 31.71 -0.32 -2.24
N ILE A 24 30.78 0.17 -1.42
CA ILE A 24 29.78 1.15 -1.85
C ILE A 24 30.54 2.41 -2.29
N SER A 25 30.32 2.82 -3.54
CA SER A 25 30.97 4.01 -4.11
C SER A 25 30.70 5.25 -3.26
N LEU A 26 31.69 6.15 -3.17
CA LEU A 26 31.55 7.42 -2.44
C LEU A 26 30.33 8.22 -2.94
N LYS A 27 30.07 8.18 -4.25
CA LYS A 27 28.91 8.78 -4.91
C LYS A 27 27.58 8.21 -4.39
N LYS A 28 27.45 6.88 -4.27
CA LYS A 28 26.25 6.24 -3.68
C LYS A 28 26.11 6.62 -2.20
N LYS A 29 27.19 6.64 -1.42
CA LYS A 29 27.16 7.07 0.00
C LYS A 29 26.68 8.51 0.17
N LEU A 30 27.19 9.45 -0.64
CA LEU A 30 26.79 10.85 -0.60
C LEU A 30 25.33 11.02 -1.04
N GLY A 31 24.92 10.34 -2.11
CA GLY A 31 23.53 10.32 -2.58
C GLY A 31 22.56 9.83 -1.49
N VAL A 32 22.89 8.73 -0.80
CA VAL A 32 22.11 8.20 0.33
C VAL A 32 22.02 9.22 1.46
N LYS A 33 23.12 9.87 1.84
CA LYS A 33 23.12 10.90 2.89
C LYS A 33 22.19 12.07 2.56
N ASN A 34 22.25 12.56 1.32
CA ASN A 34 21.41 13.66 0.85
C ASN A 34 19.93 13.26 0.80
N LEU A 35 19.63 12.05 0.33
CA LEU A 35 18.27 11.54 0.28
C LEU A 35 17.67 11.35 1.68
N LEU A 36 18.43 10.81 2.64
CA LEU A 36 17.98 10.69 4.03
C LEU A 36 17.62 12.05 4.63
N LYS A 37 18.43 13.08 4.37
CA LYS A 37 18.15 14.45 4.84
C LYS A 37 16.86 15.02 4.24
N ARG A 38 16.52 14.64 3.01
CA ARG A 38 15.30 15.08 2.32
C ARG A 38 14.05 14.36 2.84
N LEU A 39 14.14 13.04 3.03
CA LEU A 39 13.05 12.17 3.47
C LEU A 39 12.73 12.35 4.95
N ASN A 40 13.76 12.38 5.81
CA ASN A 40 13.58 12.51 7.24
C ASN A 40 13.57 13.99 7.65
N LYS A 41 12.39 14.50 7.99
CA LYS A 41 12.17 15.90 8.37
C LYS A 41 12.64 16.19 9.81
N PRO A 42 12.90 17.46 10.13
CA PRO A 42 13.05 17.90 11.52
C PRO A 42 11.82 17.49 12.34
N ARG A 43 12.07 17.02 13.55
CA ARG A 43 11.09 16.35 14.41
C ARG A 43 11.11 16.95 15.81
N HIS A 44 9.96 16.95 16.47
CA HIS A 44 9.87 17.30 17.90
C HIS A 44 10.25 16.13 18.79
N LYS A 45 9.82 14.92 18.39
CA LYS A 45 9.98 13.69 19.17
C LYS A 45 10.16 12.50 18.24
N SER A 46 10.87 11.48 18.72
CA SER A 46 10.91 10.16 18.10
C SER A 46 10.33 9.11 19.04
N ILE A 47 9.58 8.17 18.49
CA ILE A 47 9.03 7.01 19.20
C ILE A 47 9.65 5.77 18.56
N LYS A 48 10.36 4.97 19.36
CA LYS A 48 10.89 3.68 18.90
C LYS A 48 9.79 2.64 19.08
N SER A 49 9.32 2.07 17.99
CA SER A 49 8.31 1.01 17.99
C SER A 49 8.94 -0.35 18.34
N PRO A 50 8.18 -1.30 18.95
CA PRO A 50 8.68 -2.63 19.27
C PRO A 50 9.19 -3.43 18.05
N ASP A 51 8.64 -3.20 16.86
CA ASP A 51 9.06 -3.81 15.60
C ASP A 51 10.34 -3.18 14.99
N GLY A 52 10.98 -2.27 15.73
CA GLY A 52 12.23 -1.61 15.34
C GLY A 52 12.04 -0.38 14.46
N ASP A 53 10.82 0.01 14.13
CA ASP A 53 10.55 1.29 13.48
C ASP A 53 10.83 2.48 14.38
N ILE A 54 11.09 3.63 13.78
CA ILE A 54 11.16 4.91 14.47
C ILE A 54 10.12 5.81 13.83
N ILE A 55 9.16 6.26 14.62
CA ILE A 55 8.14 7.22 14.22
C ILE A 55 8.55 8.60 14.70
N ASP A 56 8.73 9.52 13.77
CA ASP A 56 9.08 10.91 14.04
C ASP A 56 7.81 11.76 14.04
N CYS A 57 7.53 12.42 15.15
CA CYS A 57 6.45 13.40 15.23
C CYS A 57 6.98 14.72 14.67
N ILE A 58 6.50 15.07 13.49
CA ILE A 58 6.93 16.28 12.77
C ILE A 58 5.80 17.30 12.76
N PRO A 59 6.08 18.61 12.85
CA PRO A 59 5.03 19.61 12.72
C PRO A 59 4.28 19.44 11.39
N ILE A 60 2.96 19.56 11.42
CA ILE A 60 2.09 19.32 10.26
C ILE A 60 2.52 20.16 9.03
N SER A 61 3.00 21.39 9.26
CA SER A 61 3.49 22.32 8.23
C SER A 61 4.83 21.94 7.59
N HIS A 62 5.56 20.97 8.14
CA HIS A 62 6.88 20.55 7.66
C HIS A 62 6.84 19.24 6.86
N GLN A 63 5.64 18.70 6.64
CA GLN A 63 5.46 17.46 5.92
C GLN A 63 5.88 17.57 4.44
N PRO A 64 6.23 16.44 3.79
CA PRO A 64 6.70 16.43 2.41
C PRO A 64 5.75 17.04 1.37
N ALA A 65 4.44 17.08 1.65
CA ALA A 65 3.43 17.62 0.74
C ALA A 65 3.79 18.98 0.15
N PHE A 66 4.28 19.91 0.99
CA PHE A 66 4.54 21.31 0.62
C PHE A 66 5.81 21.51 -0.21
N HIS A 67 6.56 20.44 -0.51
CA HIS A 67 7.60 20.48 -1.52
C HIS A 67 7.02 20.43 -2.95
N HIS A 68 5.73 20.11 -3.12
CA HIS A 68 5.08 20.18 -4.41
C HIS A 68 4.88 21.65 -4.83
N PRO A 69 5.23 22.06 -6.07
CA PRO A 69 5.07 23.45 -6.52
C PRO A 69 3.66 24.00 -6.34
N LEU A 70 2.63 23.18 -6.61
CA LEU A 70 1.22 23.58 -6.45
C LEU A 70 0.77 23.70 -4.99
N LEU A 71 1.55 23.21 -4.03
CA LEU A 71 1.12 23.13 -2.62
C LEU A 71 1.95 24.01 -1.67
N GLN A 72 2.91 24.79 -2.16
CA GLN A 72 3.83 25.56 -1.29
C GLN A 72 3.10 26.51 -0.32
N ASN A 73 1.99 27.11 -0.78
CA ASN A 73 1.16 28.03 0.00
C ASN A 73 -0.23 27.45 0.31
N HIS A 74 -0.36 26.12 0.26
CA HIS A 74 -1.65 25.46 0.46
C HIS A 74 -2.13 25.64 1.90
N LYS A 75 -3.39 26.08 2.07
CA LYS A 75 -4.02 26.15 3.39
C LYS A 75 -4.49 24.76 3.81
N ILE A 76 -3.93 24.26 4.90
CA ILE A 76 -4.28 22.92 5.42
C ILE A 76 -5.75 22.89 5.87
N GLN A 77 -6.54 22.03 5.24
CA GLN A 77 -7.86 21.64 5.72
C GLN A 77 -7.73 20.58 6.83
N LEU A 78 -8.39 20.78 7.96
CA LEU A 78 -8.36 19.84 9.10
C LEU A 78 -9.54 18.87 9.14
N ALA A 79 -10.53 19.09 8.28
CA ALA A 79 -11.68 18.21 8.11
C ALA A 79 -12.25 18.37 6.69
N PRO A 80 -12.87 17.31 6.14
CA PRO A 80 -13.69 17.41 4.95
C PRO A 80 -14.95 18.25 5.22
N SER A 81 -15.51 18.85 4.17
CA SER A 81 -16.79 19.57 4.28
C SER A 81 -17.95 18.60 4.52
N TYR A 82 -17.91 17.44 3.85
CA TYR A 82 -18.94 16.40 3.95
C TYR A 82 -18.34 15.00 3.99
N TYR A 83 -18.95 14.15 4.81
CA TYR A 83 -18.73 12.71 4.79
C TYR A 83 -19.80 12.06 3.90
N PRO A 84 -19.48 10.99 3.15
CA PRO A 84 -20.48 10.25 2.41
C PRO A 84 -21.55 9.67 3.35
N GLU A 85 -22.83 9.83 2.99
CA GLU A 85 -23.94 9.30 3.77
C GLU A 85 -24.11 7.79 3.52
N GLY A 86 -24.10 7.00 4.59
CA GLY A 86 -24.27 5.55 4.52
C GLY A 86 -25.70 5.11 4.83
N ARG A 87 -26.16 4.03 4.18
CA ARG A 87 -27.43 3.35 4.51
C ARG A 87 -27.40 2.68 5.90
N PHE A 88 -26.21 2.40 6.40
CA PHE A 88 -25.97 1.91 7.76
C PHE A 88 -25.51 3.08 8.61
N ASP A 89 -26.47 3.79 9.17
CA ASP A 89 -26.26 4.67 10.30
C ASP A 89 -25.65 3.83 11.44
N ASP A 90 -24.33 3.88 11.62
CA ASP A 90 -23.68 3.54 12.89
C ASP A 90 -24.25 4.40 14.05
N LYS A 91 -25.10 5.40 13.75
CA LYS A 91 -25.94 6.11 14.71
C LYS A 91 -26.91 5.19 15.49
N LYS A 92 -27.21 3.97 15.02
CA LYS A 92 -28.02 2.98 15.77
C LYS A 92 -27.21 2.00 16.63
N VAL A 93 -25.89 2.14 16.75
CA VAL A 93 -25.07 1.42 17.74
C VAL A 93 -24.46 2.37 18.77
N LYS A 94 -25.19 3.43 19.16
CA LYS A 94 -24.90 4.18 20.40
C LYS A 94 -25.48 3.55 21.67
N SER A 95 -26.13 2.39 21.56
CA SER A 95 -26.59 1.63 22.72
C SER A 95 -26.37 0.14 22.50
N LEU A 96 -25.15 -0.33 22.73
CA LEU A 96 -24.83 -1.65 23.26
C LEU A 96 -23.31 -1.67 23.43
N LYS A 97 -22.85 -1.34 24.63
CA LYS A 97 -21.52 -1.74 25.12
C LYS A 97 -21.50 -3.27 25.15
N SER A 98 -21.29 -3.90 24.01
CA SER A 98 -20.99 -5.32 23.92
C SER A 98 -19.50 -5.48 24.13
N SER A 99 -19.13 -5.75 25.37
CA SER A 99 -17.83 -6.26 25.75
C SER A 99 -17.63 -7.66 25.14
N ARG A 100 -17.07 -7.72 23.93
CA ARG A 100 -16.04 -8.70 23.56
C ARG A 100 -14.90 -7.93 22.91
N GLY A 101 -13.86 -7.69 23.70
CA GLY A 101 -12.79 -6.75 23.43
C GLY A 101 -11.85 -7.19 22.30
N LEU A 102 -12.27 -7.00 21.05
CA LEU A 102 -11.31 -6.81 19.97
C LEU A 102 -10.79 -5.38 20.12
N LYS A 103 -9.57 -5.25 20.66
CA LYS A 103 -8.86 -3.96 20.66
C LYS A 103 -8.84 -3.44 19.22
N PRO A 104 -9.17 -2.18 18.94
CA PRO A 104 -9.03 -1.63 17.59
C PRO A 104 -7.61 -1.92 17.10
N ILE A 105 -7.46 -2.24 15.82
CA ILE A 105 -6.16 -2.44 15.18
C ILE A 105 -5.36 -1.14 15.40
N ARG A 106 -4.44 -1.17 16.36
CA ARG A 106 -3.54 -0.07 16.70
C ARG A 106 -2.19 -0.42 16.12
N GLN A 107 -1.59 0.51 15.39
CA GLN A 107 -0.21 0.33 14.93
C GLN A 107 0.72 0.14 16.13
N LEU A 108 1.70 -0.76 16.02
CA LEU A 108 2.52 -1.23 17.15
C LEU A 108 3.24 -0.11 17.91
N TRP A 109 3.56 0.99 17.24
CA TRP A 109 4.28 2.11 17.83
C TRP A 109 3.51 2.80 18.97
N HIS A 110 2.19 2.69 19.02
CA HIS A 110 1.35 3.20 20.11
C HIS A 110 1.66 2.58 21.47
N LEU A 111 2.30 1.40 21.50
CA LEU A 111 2.76 0.78 22.75
C LEU A 111 3.81 1.65 23.46
N ASN A 112 4.54 2.48 22.72
CA ASN A 112 5.67 3.25 23.23
C ASN A 112 5.42 4.77 23.19
N GLY A 113 4.22 5.21 22.80
CA GLY A 113 3.79 6.61 22.87
C GLY A 113 2.92 7.05 21.69
N ASN A 114 2.56 8.34 21.68
CA ASN A 114 1.75 8.98 20.64
C ASN A 114 2.39 10.29 20.18
N CYS A 115 2.03 10.76 18.99
CA CYS A 115 2.32 12.13 18.55
C CYS A 115 1.30 13.13 19.13
N GLY A 116 1.79 14.33 19.43
CA GLY A 116 0.98 15.40 20.04
C GLY A 116 0.25 16.25 19.01
N GLU A 117 -0.62 17.13 19.50
CA GLU A 117 -1.36 18.08 18.67
C GLU A 117 -0.44 18.94 17.80
N GLY A 118 -0.89 19.25 16.58
CA GLY A 118 -0.12 20.01 15.60
C GLY A 118 1.02 19.24 14.92
N THR A 119 1.15 17.94 15.21
CA THR A 119 2.18 17.07 14.60
C THR A 119 1.57 15.88 13.88
N ILE A 120 2.30 15.31 12.93
CA ILE A 120 1.95 14.05 12.26
C ILE A 120 3.04 13.01 12.52
N PRO A 121 2.68 11.72 12.70
CA PRO A 121 3.64 10.63 12.77
C PRO A 121 4.16 10.30 11.37
N MET A 122 5.48 10.37 11.19
CA MET A 122 6.14 9.98 9.96
C MET A 122 7.18 8.90 10.24
N ARG A 123 7.06 7.75 9.57
CA ARG A 123 8.05 6.68 9.69
C ARG A 123 9.40 7.13 9.15
N ARG A 124 10.45 7.02 9.96
CA ARG A 124 11.81 7.34 9.55
C ARG A 124 12.32 6.34 8.52
N THR A 125 12.80 6.84 7.39
CA THR A 125 13.53 6.02 6.41
C THR A 125 14.93 5.71 6.92
N LYS A 126 15.33 4.44 6.89
CA LYS A 126 16.64 3.97 7.37
C LYS A 126 17.66 3.93 6.25
N LYS A 127 18.94 4.11 6.60
CA LYS A 127 20.06 4.02 5.63
C LYS A 127 20.11 2.68 4.91
N GLY A 128 19.81 1.58 5.62
CA GLY A 128 19.79 0.24 5.05
C GLY A 128 18.75 0.05 3.94
N GLU A 129 17.58 0.68 4.08
CA GLU A 129 16.50 0.66 3.07
C GLU A 129 16.99 1.28 1.75
N LEU A 130 17.63 2.45 1.82
CA LEU A 130 18.17 3.11 0.62
C LEU A 130 19.38 2.41 0.00
N LEU A 131 20.13 1.63 0.78
CA LEU A 131 21.27 0.88 0.27
C LEU A 131 20.84 -0.39 -0.46
N ARG A 132 19.74 -1.00 -0.02
CA ARG A 132 19.09 -2.17 -0.62
C ARG A 132 18.40 -1.85 -1.93
N ALA A 133 17.75 -0.68 -1.99
CA ALA A 133 17.06 -0.22 -3.19
C ALA A 133 17.96 -0.28 -4.43
N GLU A 134 17.40 -0.82 -5.52
CA GLU A 134 18.06 -0.92 -6.83
C GLU A 134 18.59 0.45 -7.28
N SER A 135 17.78 1.50 -7.09
CA SER A 135 18.13 2.88 -7.39
C SER A 135 17.61 3.86 -6.35
N ILE A 136 18.53 4.63 -5.76
CA ILE A 136 18.20 5.71 -4.83
C ILE A 136 17.37 6.82 -5.48
N LYS A 137 17.42 6.97 -6.81
CA LYS A 137 16.68 8.01 -7.52
C LYS A 137 15.19 7.66 -7.63
N THR A 138 14.87 6.37 -7.66
CA THR A 138 13.51 5.84 -7.84
C THR A 138 12.96 5.20 -6.57
N PHE A 139 13.66 5.33 -5.43
CA PHE A 139 13.20 4.79 -4.16
C PHE A 139 11.78 5.29 -3.81
N GLY A 140 10.90 4.35 -3.51
CA GLY A 140 9.50 4.63 -3.22
C GLY A 140 8.62 4.93 -4.44
N LYS A 141 9.16 4.95 -5.66
CA LYS A 141 8.38 5.13 -6.88
C LYS A 141 8.03 3.79 -7.52
N LYS A 142 6.83 3.72 -8.11
CA LYS A 142 6.40 2.65 -9.00
C LYS A 142 7.25 2.67 -10.29
N LYS A 143 7.63 1.51 -10.83
CA LYS A 143 8.49 1.39 -12.03
C LYS A 143 7.68 1.75 -13.30
N LYS A 144 8.33 2.26 -14.35
CA LYS A 144 7.68 2.82 -15.55
C LYS A 144 6.89 1.82 -16.42
N ASN A 145 7.00 0.51 -16.17
CA ASN A 145 6.36 -0.53 -16.99
C ASN A 145 5.12 -1.14 -16.29
N ILE A 146 4.42 -0.38 -15.44
CA ILE A 146 3.24 -0.87 -14.71
C ILE A 146 2.01 -0.58 -15.55
N ASN A 147 1.51 -1.57 -16.30
CA ASN A 147 0.16 -1.49 -16.84
C ASN A 147 -0.80 -1.91 -15.73
N ILE A 148 -1.59 -0.96 -15.20
CA ILE A 148 -2.86 -1.34 -14.58
C ILE A 148 -3.77 -1.64 -15.76
N LEU A 149 -3.92 -2.93 -16.08
CA LEU A 149 -4.77 -3.35 -17.18
C LEU A 149 -6.20 -2.93 -16.86
N GLY A 150 -6.75 -2.03 -17.68
CA GLY A 150 -8.18 -1.95 -17.87
C GLY A 150 -8.61 -3.09 -18.79
N PRO A 151 -9.82 -3.65 -18.63
CA PRO A 151 -10.31 -4.78 -19.43
C PRO A 151 -10.36 -4.51 -20.95
N ASN A 152 -10.19 -3.25 -21.39
CA ASN A 152 -10.25 -2.83 -22.79
C ASN A 152 -8.88 -2.57 -23.46
N SER A 153 -7.76 -2.94 -22.84
CA SER A 153 -6.46 -2.86 -23.55
C SER A 153 -6.42 -3.94 -24.64
N THR A 154 -6.62 -3.52 -25.89
CA THR A 154 -6.53 -4.36 -27.08
C THR A 154 -5.22 -5.15 -27.09
N GLU A 155 -5.35 -6.47 -27.31
CA GLU A 155 -4.27 -7.43 -27.51
C GLU A 155 -3.27 -6.97 -28.57
N HIS A 156 -2.22 -6.25 -28.17
CA HIS A 156 -1.12 -5.91 -29.06
C HIS A 156 0.21 -6.34 -28.43
N GLN A 157 0.73 -7.44 -28.97
CA GLN A 157 2.08 -7.99 -28.86
C GLN A 157 2.66 -8.14 -27.44
N PHE A 158 2.48 -9.35 -26.91
CA PHE A 158 3.10 -9.86 -25.70
C PHE A 158 4.63 -9.86 -25.79
N ASP A 159 5.26 -8.80 -25.27
CA ASP A 159 6.67 -8.84 -24.91
C ASP A 159 6.83 -9.57 -23.57
N LEU A 160 7.75 -10.53 -23.49
CA LEU A 160 8.01 -11.36 -22.31
C LEU A 160 8.40 -10.56 -21.04
N ASP A 161 8.65 -9.25 -21.15
CA ASP A 161 8.98 -8.35 -20.03
C ASP A 161 7.73 -7.73 -19.35
N MET A 162 6.52 -7.99 -19.88
CA MET A 162 5.26 -7.33 -19.48
C MET A 162 4.43 -8.08 -18.42
N GLN A 163 4.76 -9.33 -18.05
CA GLN A 163 4.04 -10.11 -17.01
C GLN A 163 4.57 -9.89 -15.58
N LYS A 164 5.13 -8.71 -15.29
CA LYS A 164 5.72 -8.45 -13.96
C LYS A 164 4.68 -8.36 -12.86
N HIS A 165 3.42 -8.10 -13.16
CA HIS A 165 2.37 -7.92 -12.16
C HIS A 165 1.25 -8.93 -12.39
N GLN A 166 0.70 -9.48 -11.31
CA GLN A 166 -0.43 -10.40 -11.31
C GLN A 166 -1.49 -9.86 -10.36
N HIS A 167 -2.75 -10.00 -10.75
CA HIS A 167 -3.90 -9.41 -10.08
C HIS A 167 -4.97 -10.47 -9.78
N ALA A 168 -5.70 -10.22 -8.70
CA ALA A 168 -7.00 -10.81 -8.45
C ALA A 168 -7.89 -9.71 -7.89
N ILE A 169 -8.68 -9.10 -8.77
CA ILE A 169 -9.40 -7.86 -8.49
C ILE A 169 -10.88 -7.96 -8.83
N ALA A 170 -11.69 -7.26 -8.05
CA ALA A 170 -13.06 -6.90 -8.38
C ALA A 170 -13.06 -5.43 -8.82
N TYR A 171 -13.88 -5.07 -9.81
CA TYR A 171 -13.97 -3.70 -10.28
C TYR A 171 -15.38 -3.32 -10.74
N VAL A 172 -15.61 -2.01 -10.77
CA VAL A 172 -16.76 -1.39 -11.43
C VAL A 172 -16.29 -0.23 -12.29
N ASP A 173 -16.89 -0.11 -13.47
CA ASP A 173 -16.68 0.93 -14.47
C ASP A 173 -18.04 1.33 -15.07
N GLY A 174 -18.03 2.20 -16.08
CA GLY A 174 -19.25 2.59 -16.83
C GLY A 174 -20.11 3.71 -16.22
N ASP A 175 -19.86 4.08 -14.96
CA ASP A 175 -20.46 5.24 -14.28
C ASP A 175 -19.37 6.21 -13.79
N LYS A 176 -19.78 7.38 -13.28
CA LYS A 176 -18.87 8.31 -12.60
C LYS A 176 -18.92 8.09 -11.09
N TYR A 177 -17.76 7.83 -10.49
CA TYR A 177 -17.61 7.51 -9.08
C TYR A 177 -16.90 8.63 -8.32
N PHE A 178 -17.31 8.88 -7.08
CA PHE A 178 -16.76 9.93 -6.23
C PHE A 178 -16.05 9.36 -5.00
N GLY A 179 -15.79 8.05 -4.99
CA GLY A 179 -15.15 7.39 -3.88
C GLY A 179 -15.45 5.90 -3.79
N ALA A 180 -14.78 5.25 -2.86
CA ALA A 180 -14.88 3.83 -2.60
C ALA A 180 -14.59 3.52 -1.13
N GLN A 181 -15.30 2.51 -0.60
CA GLN A 181 -15.11 2.00 0.75
C GLN A 181 -14.95 0.49 0.72
N ALA A 182 -14.12 -0.04 1.61
CA ALA A 182 -14.10 -1.47 1.91
C ALA A 182 -13.55 -1.76 3.31
N LYS A 183 -13.92 -2.94 3.83
CA LYS A 183 -13.17 -3.61 4.89
C LYS A 183 -12.24 -4.64 4.26
N ILE A 184 -10.94 -4.46 4.47
CA ILE A 184 -9.87 -5.22 3.85
C ILE A 184 -9.26 -6.15 4.90
N ASN A 185 -9.34 -7.46 4.68
CA ASN A 185 -8.71 -8.45 5.54
C ASN A 185 -7.18 -8.34 5.48
N VAL A 186 -6.51 -8.39 6.62
CA VAL A 186 -5.07 -8.14 6.73
C VAL A 186 -4.31 -9.44 6.96
N TRP A 187 -3.34 -9.74 6.10
CA TRP A 187 -2.47 -10.90 6.14
C TRP A 187 -1.00 -10.50 6.02
N GLN A 188 -0.10 -11.44 6.28
CA GLN A 188 1.34 -11.29 6.05
C GLN A 188 1.81 -12.33 5.01
N PRO A 189 1.51 -12.11 3.72
CA PRO A 189 1.94 -13.01 2.66
C PRO A 189 3.47 -13.11 2.60
N LYS A 190 3.97 -14.30 2.23
CA LYS A 190 5.38 -14.52 1.92
C LYS A 190 5.67 -14.02 0.50
N VAL A 191 6.79 -13.32 0.37
CA VAL A 191 7.33 -12.84 -0.90
C VAL A 191 8.59 -13.64 -1.22
N GLN A 192 8.69 -14.16 -2.44
CA GLN A 192 9.83 -14.96 -2.90
C GLN A 192 11.10 -14.10 -2.93
N GLU A 193 11.07 -13.01 -3.68
CA GLU A 193 12.21 -12.13 -3.86
C GLU A 193 12.06 -10.85 -3.02
N PRO A 194 13.14 -10.31 -2.41
CA PRO A 194 13.06 -9.06 -1.68
C PRO A 194 12.60 -7.86 -2.51
N THR A 195 12.77 -7.93 -3.83
CA THR A 195 12.34 -6.90 -4.80
C THR A 195 10.92 -7.10 -5.31
N GLU A 196 10.25 -8.19 -4.94
CA GLU A 196 8.82 -8.37 -5.14
C GLU A 196 8.02 -7.75 -3.99
N PHE A 197 6.72 -7.59 -4.22
CA PHE A 197 5.76 -7.21 -3.19
C PHE A 197 4.46 -7.99 -3.37
N SER A 198 3.68 -8.04 -2.30
CA SER A 198 2.25 -8.37 -2.34
C SER A 198 1.47 -7.28 -1.63
N LEU A 199 0.37 -6.83 -2.22
CA LEU A 199 -0.50 -5.81 -1.66
C LEU A 199 -1.97 -6.16 -1.77
N SER A 200 -2.78 -5.47 -0.99
CA SER A 200 -4.24 -5.49 -1.04
C SER A 200 -4.74 -4.06 -0.88
N GLN A 201 -5.46 -3.54 -1.87
CA GLN A 201 -5.82 -2.12 -1.88
C GLN A 201 -7.14 -1.79 -2.59
N ILE A 202 -7.49 -0.51 -2.48
CA ILE A 202 -8.50 0.18 -3.29
C ILE A 202 -7.76 1.05 -4.30
N TRP A 203 -8.15 0.97 -5.57
CA TRP A 203 -7.76 1.92 -6.61
C TRP A 203 -8.95 2.77 -7.00
N VAL A 204 -8.73 4.08 -7.08
CA VAL A 204 -9.70 5.05 -7.60
C VAL A 204 -9.03 5.76 -8.77
N THR A 205 -9.50 5.50 -9.99
CA THR A 205 -8.79 5.89 -11.22
C THR A 205 -9.66 6.68 -12.19
N ALA A 206 -9.03 7.56 -12.96
CA ALA A 206 -9.65 8.30 -14.06
C ALA A 206 -8.63 8.58 -15.17
N GLY A 207 -9.06 8.56 -16.42
CA GLY A 207 -8.18 8.67 -17.59
C GLY A 207 -7.58 7.32 -18.04
N SER A 208 -6.52 7.36 -18.85
CA SER A 208 -5.96 6.18 -19.51
C SER A 208 -4.46 6.01 -19.30
N PHE A 209 -4.04 4.75 -19.13
CA PHE A 209 -2.62 4.42 -19.07
C PHE A 209 -1.91 4.70 -20.40
N ASP A 210 -2.53 4.31 -21.52
CA ASP A 210 -1.96 4.44 -22.86
C ASP A 210 -1.80 5.89 -23.29
N ALA A 211 -2.79 6.73 -22.97
CA ALA A 211 -2.71 8.18 -23.16
C ALA A 211 -1.69 8.84 -22.21
N GLY A 212 -1.31 8.15 -21.13
CA GLY A 212 -0.35 8.65 -20.16
C GLY A 212 -0.91 9.69 -19.20
N ASP A 213 -2.23 9.80 -19.11
CA ASP A 213 -2.94 10.78 -18.31
C ASP A 213 -3.74 10.14 -17.16
N LEU A 214 -3.55 8.84 -16.92
CA LEU A 214 -4.14 8.12 -15.81
C LEU A 214 -3.83 8.82 -14.48
N ASN A 215 -4.88 9.26 -13.82
CA ASN A 215 -4.89 9.73 -12.45
C ASN A 215 -5.30 8.56 -11.55
N SER A 216 -4.62 8.41 -10.41
CA SER A 216 -4.93 7.36 -9.45
C SER A 216 -4.68 7.85 -8.02
N VAL A 217 -5.59 7.51 -7.11
CA VAL A 217 -5.34 7.52 -5.66
C VAL A 217 -5.59 6.12 -5.10
N GLU A 218 -4.66 5.67 -4.26
CA GLU A 218 -4.58 4.28 -3.82
C GLU A 218 -4.35 4.21 -2.30
N ALA A 219 -5.01 3.28 -1.64
CA ALA A 219 -4.81 3.01 -0.22
C ALA A 219 -5.09 1.54 0.12
N GLY A 220 -4.24 0.97 0.98
CA GLY A 220 -4.32 -0.44 1.33
C GLY A 220 -3.22 -0.88 2.28
N TRP A 221 -2.94 -2.18 2.31
CA TRP A 221 -1.78 -2.72 3.01
C TRP A 221 -0.86 -3.48 2.04
N MET A 222 0.43 -3.52 2.35
CA MET A 222 1.41 -4.25 1.55
C MET A 222 2.50 -4.90 2.39
N VAL A 223 3.14 -5.92 1.83
CA VAL A 223 4.42 -6.49 2.26
C VAL A 223 5.45 -6.19 1.17
N SER A 224 6.51 -5.43 1.50
CA SER A 224 7.59 -5.09 0.56
C SER A 224 8.92 -4.95 1.29
N GLN A 225 9.83 -5.90 1.06
CA GLN A 225 11.15 -5.89 1.67
C GLN A 225 12.06 -4.82 1.08
N ASP A 226 11.94 -4.51 -0.21
CA ASP A 226 12.70 -3.43 -0.84
C ASP A 226 12.40 -2.07 -0.18
N LEU A 227 11.12 -1.81 0.13
CA LEU A 227 10.68 -0.53 0.70
C LEU A 227 10.95 -0.41 2.21
N TYR A 228 10.74 -1.49 2.97
CA TYR A 228 10.74 -1.44 4.44
C TYR A 228 11.84 -2.28 5.11
N GLY A 229 12.52 -3.15 4.37
CA GLY A 229 13.60 -4.00 4.87
C GLY A 229 13.15 -5.12 5.81
N ASN A 230 11.86 -5.44 5.86
CA ASN A 230 11.26 -6.53 6.63
C ASN A 230 9.96 -6.99 5.98
N ASN A 231 9.36 -8.05 6.54
CA ASN A 231 8.14 -8.67 6.02
C ASN A 231 6.87 -8.21 6.74
N ASN A 232 6.92 -7.15 7.56
CA ASN A 232 5.72 -6.71 8.27
C ASN A 232 4.72 -6.13 7.28
N THR A 233 3.45 -6.49 7.44
CA THR A 233 2.34 -5.89 6.71
C THR A 233 2.15 -4.44 7.13
N ARG A 234 2.17 -3.52 6.16
CA ARG A 234 2.22 -2.07 6.42
C ARG A 234 1.11 -1.36 5.68
N LEU A 235 0.44 -0.44 6.37
CA LEU A 235 -0.50 0.50 5.76
C LEU A 235 0.24 1.37 4.76
N PHE A 236 -0.31 1.54 3.56
CA PHE A 236 0.28 2.43 2.58
C PHE A 236 -0.75 3.23 1.82
N THR A 237 -0.25 4.28 1.19
CA THR A 237 -0.95 5.08 0.18
C THR A 237 -0.05 5.34 -1.01
N PHE A 238 -0.65 5.56 -2.18
CA PHE A 238 0.02 5.99 -3.40
C PHE A 238 -0.89 6.94 -4.18
N TRP A 239 -0.30 7.79 -5.02
CA TRP A 239 -1.06 8.58 -5.99
C TRP A 239 -0.24 8.86 -7.25
N THR A 240 -0.89 9.11 -8.37
CA THR A 240 -0.27 9.62 -9.60
C THR A 240 -1.26 10.46 -10.39
N ARG A 241 -0.75 11.37 -11.23
CA ARG A 241 -1.50 12.15 -12.21
C ARG A 241 -1.12 11.77 -13.66
N ASP A 242 -0.07 10.99 -13.83
CA ASP A 242 0.61 10.83 -15.12
C ASP A 242 0.98 9.38 -15.40
N ALA A 243 0.08 8.45 -15.08
CA ALA A 243 0.27 7.02 -15.33
C ALA A 243 1.61 6.50 -14.77
N TYR A 244 1.96 6.91 -13.54
CA TYR A 244 3.19 6.51 -12.84
C TYR A 244 4.51 6.95 -13.53
N LYS A 245 4.45 7.87 -14.51
CA LYS A 245 5.63 8.28 -15.29
C LYS A 245 6.60 9.13 -14.48
N SER A 246 6.11 10.16 -13.79
CA SER A 246 6.96 11.10 -13.04
C SER A 246 6.43 11.43 -11.64
N THR A 247 5.10 11.44 -11.48
CA THR A 247 4.42 11.76 -10.21
C THR A 247 4.22 10.51 -9.35
N GLY A 248 4.10 10.74 -8.04
CA GLY A 248 3.80 9.67 -7.09
C GLY A 248 4.99 9.00 -6.45
N CYS A 249 4.75 8.54 -5.23
CA CYS A 249 5.57 7.60 -4.49
C CYS A 249 4.71 7.04 -3.33
N TYR A 250 5.20 5.99 -2.70
CA TYR A 250 4.55 5.44 -1.51
C TYR A 250 4.61 6.40 -0.32
N ASN A 251 3.48 6.54 0.36
CA ASN A 251 3.34 7.24 1.64
C ASN A 251 3.83 8.71 1.55
N LEU A 252 4.50 9.17 2.61
CA LEU A 252 5.13 10.48 2.69
C LEU A 252 6.58 10.48 2.15
N LEU A 253 6.96 9.58 1.23
CA LEU A 253 8.33 9.58 0.68
C LEU A 253 8.59 10.71 -0.33
N CYS A 254 7.53 11.40 -0.76
CA CYS A 254 7.55 12.53 -1.67
C CYS A 254 6.31 13.40 -1.40
N SER A 255 6.17 14.46 -2.17
CA SER A 255 5.08 15.42 -2.02
C SER A 255 3.75 14.93 -2.61
N GLY A 256 2.65 15.60 -2.26
CA GLY A 256 1.30 15.33 -2.78
C GLY A 256 0.26 15.11 -1.67
N PHE A 257 0.43 14.06 -0.86
CA PHE A 257 -0.52 13.76 0.22
C PHE A 257 -0.31 14.65 1.44
N ILE A 258 -1.36 15.31 1.90
CA ILE A 258 -1.39 16.11 3.13
C ILE A 258 -1.99 15.25 4.23
N GLN A 259 -1.14 14.73 5.12
CA GLN A 259 -1.56 14.07 6.34
C GLN A 259 -1.89 15.13 7.40
N ILE A 260 -2.99 14.91 8.12
CA ILE A 260 -3.46 15.79 9.21
C ILE A 260 -3.60 15.06 10.54
N ASN A 261 -3.70 13.74 10.48
CA ASN A 261 -3.90 12.89 11.64
C ASN A 261 -2.60 12.60 12.38
N GLN A 262 -2.67 12.59 13.71
CA GLN A 262 -1.53 12.34 14.61
C GLN A 262 -1.46 10.90 15.17
N GLN A 263 -2.47 10.07 14.88
CA GLN A 263 -2.63 8.70 15.39
C GLN A 263 -2.18 7.64 14.39
N ILE A 264 -2.21 7.89 13.08
CA ILE A 264 -1.92 6.88 12.07
C ILE A 264 -0.65 7.27 11.29
N ALA A 265 0.37 6.42 11.37
CA ALA A 265 1.62 6.57 10.64
C ALA A 265 1.57 5.78 9.32
N LEU A 266 1.59 6.46 8.18
CA LEU A 266 1.73 5.79 6.89
C LEU A 266 3.07 5.03 6.80
N GLY A 267 3.01 3.81 6.26
CA GLY A 267 4.14 2.89 6.18
C GLY A 267 4.49 2.16 7.48
N ALA A 268 3.80 2.39 8.60
CA ALA A 268 4.02 1.65 9.85
C ALA A 268 3.26 0.30 9.84
N ALA A 269 3.76 -0.66 10.63
CA ALA A 269 3.22 -2.00 10.68
C ALA A 269 1.79 -2.03 11.27
N ILE A 270 0.94 -2.85 10.65
CA ILE A 270 -0.42 -3.15 11.10
C ILE A 270 -0.35 -4.34 12.06
N SER A 271 -1.04 -4.24 13.20
CA SER A 271 -1.15 -5.33 14.16
C SER A 271 -2.47 -5.23 14.93
N PRO A 272 -3.13 -6.36 15.24
CA PRO A 272 -2.81 -7.73 14.83
C PRO A 272 -3.11 -8.03 13.34
N ILE A 273 -2.63 -9.18 12.86
CA ILE A 273 -2.87 -9.72 11.51
C ILE A 273 -3.65 -11.04 11.59
N SER A 274 -4.30 -11.42 10.49
CA SER A 274 -5.10 -12.65 10.42
C SER A 274 -4.24 -13.91 10.38
N SER A 275 -4.85 -15.05 10.66
CA SER A 275 -4.19 -16.36 10.62
C SER A 275 -5.13 -17.45 10.12
N TYR A 276 -4.59 -18.45 9.43
CA TYR A 276 -5.35 -19.52 8.81
C TYR A 276 -6.16 -20.32 9.86
N ASN A 277 -7.46 -20.52 9.61
CA ASN A 277 -8.41 -21.14 10.54
C ASN A 277 -8.43 -20.52 11.96
N ALA A 278 -8.08 -19.24 12.07
CA ALA A 278 -7.96 -18.55 13.36
C ALA A 278 -8.52 -17.12 13.29
N ALA A 279 -8.12 -16.28 14.23
CA ALA A 279 -8.57 -14.90 14.33
C ALA A 279 -8.37 -14.14 13.01
N GLN A 280 -9.41 -13.43 12.59
CA GLN A 280 -9.43 -12.61 11.38
C GLN A 280 -9.48 -11.14 11.76
N PHE A 281 -8.65 -10.33 11.13
CA PHE A 281 -8.57 -8.89 11.36
C PHE A 281 -8.72 -8.14 10.03
N ASP A 282 -9.45 -7.04 10.06
CA ASP A 282 -9.68 -6.20 8.89
C ASP A 282 -9.52 -4.71 9.22
N ILE A 283 -9.05 -3.96 8.23
CA ILE A 283 -8.98 -2.49 8.25
C ILE A 283 -10.11 -1.93 7.41
N SER A 284 -10.71 -0.83 7.85
CA SER A 284 -11.69 -0.08 7.06
C SER A 284 -10.99 1.06 6.35
N ILE A 285 -11.16 1.18 5.03
CA ILE A 285 -10.65 2.30 4.23
C ILE A 285 -11.82 2.94 3.50
N LEU A 286 -11.87 4.27 3.52
CA LEU A 286 -12.75 5.09 2.69
C LEU A 286 -11.90 6.14 1.97
N LEU A 287 -11.97 6.14 0.64
CA LEU A 287 -11.46 7.18 -0.25
C LEU A 287 -12.65 7.90 -0.83
N TRP A 288 -12.69 9.23 -0.79
CA TRP A 288 -13.78 9.97 -1.43
C TRP A 288 -13.40 11.40 -1.79
N LYS A 289 -14.08 11.94 -2.79
CA LYS A 289 -13.96 13.33 -3.22
C LYS A 289 -14.92 14.20 -2.42
N ASP A 290 -14.41 15.24 -1.75
CA ASP A 290 -15.26 16.22 -1.07
C ASP A 290 -16.09 16.98 -2.12
N PRO A 291 -17.42 17.00 -2.03
CA PRO A 291 -18.27 17.66 -3.01
C PRO A 291 -18.09 19.19 -3.05
N ASN A 292 -17.62 19.82 -1.98
CA ASN A 292 -17.42 21.26 -1.93
C ASN A 292 -15.98 21.66 -2.28
N GLY A 293 -15.00 20.99 -1.67
CA GLY A 293 -13.58 21.31 -1.87
C GLY A 293 -12.94 20.63 -3.08
N GLY A 294 -13.49 19.52 -3.56
CA GLY A 294 -12.92 18.69 -4.63
C GLY A 294 -11.72 17.84 -4.19
N ASP A 295 -11.21 18.02 -2.97
CA ASP A 295 -10.08 17.27 -2.43
C ASP A 295 -10.46 15.79 -2.21
N TRP A 296 -9.51 14.89 -2.48
CA TRP A 296 -9.68 13.46 -2.26
C TRP A 296 -9.23 13.10 -0.84
N TRP A 297 -10.17 12.75 0.02
CA TRP A 297 -9.92 12.42 1.41
C TRP A 297 -9.72 10.92 1.63
N LEU A 298 -8.87 10.60 2.60
CA LEU A 298 -8.62 9.25 3.08
C LEU A 298 -9.01 9.13 4.55
N LYS A 299 -9.87 8.16 4.84
CA LYS A 299 -10.24 7.73 6.18
C LYS A 299 -9.80 6.28 6.41
N TYR A 300 -9.34 6.00 7.63
CA TYR A 300 -8.89 4.68 8.07
C TYR A 300 -9.52 4.31 9.40
N GLY A 301 -9.90 3.04 9.55
CA GLY A 301 -10.52 2.52 10.76
C GLY A 301 -12.01 2.88 10.90
N ASN A 302 -12.61 2.43 12.00
CA ASN A 302 -14.05 2.57 12.24
C ASN A 302 -14.42 3.87 12.97
N ASP A 303 -13.45 4.57 13.58
CA ASP A 303 -13.69 5.68 14.51
C ASP A 303 -13.68 7.08 13.85
N ASN A 304 -14.15 7.19 12.59
CA ASN A 304 -14.14 8.46 11.83
C ASN A 304 -12.76 9.14 11.73
N GLU A 305 -11.67 8.37 11.80
CA GLU A 305 -10.31 8.91 11.72
C GLU A 305 -9.93 9.23 10.27
N VAL A 306 -10.13 10.48 9.88
CA VAL A 306 -9.57 11.04 8.65
C VAL A 306 -8.05 11.10 8.81
N ILE A 307 -7.31 10.47 7.90
CA ILE A 307 -5.84 10.50 7.88
C ILE A 307 -5.36 11.81 7.27
N GLY A 308 -5.94 12.19 6.13
CA GLY A 308 -5.43 13.25 5.26
C GLY A 308 -6.12 13.25 3.91
N TYR A 309 -5.58 14.01 2.98
CA TYR A 309 -6.16 14.20 1.65
C TYR A 309 -5.12 14.52 0.59
N TRP A 310 -5.50 14.30 -0.67
CA TRP A 310 -4.82 14.82 -1.85
C TRP A 310 -5.59 16.03 -2.37
N PRO A 311 -4.95 17.22 -2.42
CA PRO A 311 -5.58 18.41 -2.98
C PRO A 311 -6.05 18.21 -4.42
N ALA A 312 -7.23 18.73 -4.76
CA ALA A 312 -7.83 18.63 -6.10
C ALA A 312 -6.90 19.16 -7.20
N SER A 313 -6.09 20.19 -6.88
CA SER A 313 -5.12 20.81 -7.79
C SER A 313 -4.03 19.87 -8.29
N LEU A 314 -3.85 18.71 -7.66
CA LEU A 314 -2.93 17.68 -8.13
C LEU A 314 -3.45 16.90 -9.34
N PHE A 315 -4.76 16.94 -9.61
CA PHE A 315 -5.40 16.03 -10.56
C PHE A 315 -5.94 16.76 -11.79
N THR A 316 -6.01 16.02 -12.90
CA THR A 316 -6.73 16.38 -14.12
C THR A 316 -8.01 15.58 -14.18
N ASN A 317 -7.92 14.29 -14.49
CA ASN A 317 -9.08 13.44 -14.73
C ASN A 317 -9.87 13.18 -13.43
N LEU A 318 -9.18 13.00 -12.30
CA LEU A 318 -9.83 12.87 -10.99
C LEU A 318 -10.43 14.19 -10.45
N ALA A 319 -10.26 15.32 -11.14
CA ALA A 319 -10.91 16.58 -10.76
C ALA A 319 -12.44 16.51 -10.96
N ASP A 320 -12.91 15.73 -11.93
CA ASP A 320 -14.34 15.55 -12.24
C ASP A 320 -14.96 14.33 -11.53
N GLY A 321 -14.13 13.36 -11.15
CA GLY A 321 -14.54 12.09 -10.54
C GLY A 321 -13.83 10.90 -11.21
N ALA A 322 -13.91 9.75 -10.57
CA ALA A 322 -13.31 8.50 -11.04
C ALA A 322 -14.16 7.83 -12.13
N ASP A 323 -13.48 7.21 -13.09
CA ASP A 323 -14.08 6.41 -14.16
C ASP A 323 -14.14 4.93 -13.78
N MET A 324 -13.26 4.49 -12.86
CA MET A 324 -13.20 3.10 -12.41
C MET A 324 -12.80 3.02 -10.93
N ILE A 325 -13.41 2.05 -10.25
CA ILE A 325 -13.05 1.66 -8.89
C ILE A 325 -12.64 0.19 -8.91
N GLN A 326 -11.50 -0.12 -8.29
CA GLN A 326 -10.99 -1.49 -8.17
C GLN A 326 -10.68 -1.82 -6.72
N TRP A 327 -10.88 -3.08 -6.34
CA TRP A 327 -10.52 -3.65 -5.05
C TRP A 327 -9.84 -5.00 -5.29
N GLY A 328 -8.79 -5.30 -4.54
CA GLY A 328 -8.18 -6.63 -4.60
C GLY A 328 -6.68 -6.62 -4.37
N GLY A 329 -6.04 -7.69 -4.85
CA GLY A 329 -4.62 -7.94 -4.68
C GLY A 329 -3.80 -7.68 -5.94
N GLU A 330 -2.54 -7.32 -5.73
CA GLU A 330 -1.51 -7.19 -6.76
C GLU A 330 -0.22 -7.79 -6.20
N VAL A 331 0.48 -8.59 -7.00
CA VAL A 331 1.81 -9.12 -6.68
C VAL A 331 2.76 -8.87 -7.83
N VAL A 332 4.06 -8.80 -7.53
CA VAL A 332 5.10 -8.80 -8.56
C VAL A 332 5.56 -10.25 -8.80
N ASN A 333 5.53 -10.67 -10.06
CA ASN A 333 6.13 -11.91 -10.54
C ASN A 333 7.38 -11.57 -11.36
N LEU A 334 8.56 -11.65 -10.75
CA LEU A 334 9.83 -11.42 -11.47
C LEU A 334 10.28 -12.63 -12.29
N ALA A 335 9.74 -13.82 -12.01
CA ALA A 335 10.17 -15.08 -12.59
C ALA A 335 11.70 -15.26 -12.60
N SER A 336 12.37 -14.88 -11.50
CA SER A 336 13.85 -14.80 -11.40
C SER A 336 14.55 -16.14 -11.66
N ASP A 337 13.87 -17.26 -11.43
CA ASP A 337 14.33 -18.62 -11.68
C ASP A 337 13.71 -19.25 -12.96
N GLY A 338 13.11 -18.43 -13.82
CA GLY A 338 12.46 -18.85 -15.06
C GLY A 338 11.08 -19.49 -14.87
N GLN A 339 10.53 -19.45 -13.66
CA GLN A 339 9.22 -20.01 -13.30
C GLN A 339 8.33 -18.93 -12.69
N HIS A 340 7.03 -19.20 -12.53
CA HIS A 340 6.16 -18.26 -11.81
C HIS A 340 6.65 -18.05 -10.37
N THR A 341 6.47 -16.84 -9.82
CA THR A 341 6.81 -16.54 -8.43
C THR A 341 6.00 -17.38 -7.44
N THR A 342 6.61 -17.77 -6.32
CA THR A 342 5.95 -18.31 -5.12
C THR A 342 5.46 -17.21 -4.18
N THR A 343 5.45 -15.94 -4.61
CA THR A 343 4.89 -14.84 -3.82
C THR A 343 3.40 -15.07 -3.62
N GLU A 344 2.99 -15.11 -2.36
CA GLU A 344 1.60 -15.31 -1.94
C GLU A 344 0.81 -14.00 -2.15
N MET A 345 -0.42 -14.10 -2.65
CA MET A 345 -1.37 -12.97 -2.67
C MET A 345 -2.38 -13.14 -1.54
N GLY A 346 -2.64 -12.05 -0.81
CA GLY A 346 -3.60 -12.07 0.31
C GLY A 346 -3.13 -13.01 1.41
N SER A 347 -3.86 -14.10 1.64
CA SER A 347 -3.52 -15.13 2.62
C SER A 347 -2.62 -16.24 2.07
N GLY A 348 -2.33 -16.25 0.77
CA GLY A 348 -1.67 -17.37 0.08
C GLY A 348 -2.61 -18.51 -0.32
N HIS A 349 -3.91 -18.38 -0.05
CA HIS A 349 -4.92 -19.40 -0.34
C HIS A 349 -5.93 -18.92 -1.38
N PHE A 350 -6.43 -19.85 -2.18
CA PHE A 350 -7.43 -19.58 -3.21
C PHE A 350 -8.79 -19.18 -2.60
N SER A 351 -9.52 -18.36 -3.33
CA SER A 351 -10.81 -17.77 -2.98
C SER A 351 -11.86 -18.80 -2.54
N GLY A 352 -11.85 -19.99 -3.16
CA GLY A 352 -12.76 -21.09 -2.84
C GLY A 352 -12.62 -21.67 -1.43
N GLU A 353 -11.53 -21.40 -0.71
CA GLU A 353 -11.38 -21.81 0.69
C GLU A 353 -12.23 -20.97 1.66
N GLY A 354 -12.65 -19.76 1.25
CA GLY A 354 -13.62 -18.95 1.98
C GLY A 354 -13.14 -18.37 3.32
N PHE A 355 -14.10 -18.02 4.18
CA PHE A 355 -13.83 -17.30 5.43
C PHE A 355 -12.83 -18.05 6.33
N SER A 356 -11.97 -17.28 7.01
CA SER A 356 -10.88 -17.74 7.88
C SER A 356 -9.67 -18.38 7.18
N LYS A 357 -9.71 -18.54 5.86
CA LYS A 357 -8.65 -19.19 5.07
C LYS A 357 -8.19 -18.31 3.90
N ALA A 358 -9.13 -17.90 3.05
CA ALA A 358 -8.88 -16.99 1.95
C ALA A 358 -8.90 -15.52 2.43
N SER A 359 -8.14 -14.66 1.76
CA SER A 359 -8.25 -13.21 1.97
C SER A 359 -9.59 -12.72 1.44
N PHE A 360 -10.10 -11.63 2.02
CA PHE A 360 -11.38 -11.07 1.60
C PHE A 360 -11.43 -9.55 1.66
N PHE A 361 -12.31 -9.01 0.82
CA PHE A 361 -12.91 -7.70 1.02
C PHE A 361 -14.38 -7.89 1.35
N LYS A 362 -14.89 -7.11 2.31
CA LYS A 362 -16.32 -7.09 2.65
C LYS A 362 -16.82 -5.66 2.77
N ASN A 363 -18.14 -5.50 2.70
CA ASN A 363 -18.79 -4.20 2.70
C ASN A 363 -18.17 -3.27 1.63
N ILE A 364 -17.91 -3.80 0.42
CA ILE A 364 -17.42 -2.95 -0.66
C ILE A 364 -18.55 -2.03 -1.14
N GLN A 365 -18.26 -0.75 -1.25
CA GLN A 365 -19.22 0.30 -1.61
C GLN A 365 -18.53 1.35 -2.47
N VAL A 366 -19.32 2.04 -3.30
CA VAL A 366 -18.90 3.23 -4.05
C VAL A 366 -19.62 4.47 -3.53
N VAL A 367 -19.02 5.63 -3.72
CA VAL A 367 -19.66 6.92 -3.47
C VAL A 367 -20.20 7.46 -4.78
N ASP A 368 -21.49 7.74 -4.85
CA ASP A 368 -22.14 8.31 -6.03
C ASP A 368 -22.07 9.85 -6.08
N GLY A 369 -22.56 10.45 -7.15
CA GLY A 369 -22.57 11.92 -7.34
C GLY A 369 -23.44 12.69 -6.35
N SER A 370 -24.29 12.00 -5.57
CA SER A 370 -25.05 12.59 -4.46
C SER A 370 -24.33 12.46 -3.12
N ASN A 371 -23.04 12.05 -3.14
CA ASN A 371 -22.22 11.81 -1.96
C ASN A 371 -22.84 10.73 -1.04
N GLN A 372 -23.43 9.68 -1.61
CA GLN A 372 -23.99 8.56 -0.87
C GLN A 372 -23.19 7.28 -1.09
N LEU A 373 -22.97 6.51 -0.03
CA LEU A 373 -22.40 5.16 -0.10
C LEU A 373 -23.46 4.17 -0.60
N LYS A 374 -23.16 3.54 -1.74
CA LYS A 374 -24.00 2.54 -2.39
C LYS A 374 -23.25 1.24 -2.56
N ASP A 375 -24.00 0.14 -2.48
CA ASP A 375 -23.48 -1.14 -2.95
C ASP A 375 -23.23 -1.02 -4.47
N PRO A 376 -22.06 -1.47 -4.97
CA PRO A 376 -21.78 -1.44 -6.39
C PRO A 376 -22.76 -2.33 -7.15
N LYS A 377 -23.13 -1.89 -8.35
CA LYS A 377 -23.85 -2.70 -9.33
C LYS A 377 -22.84 -3.35 -10.25
N ASP A 378 -23.18 -4.51 -10.80
CA ASP A 378 -22.43 -5.15 -11.89
C ASP A 378 -20.92 -5.29 -11.62
N VAL A 379 -20.57 -5.79 -10.43
CA VAL A 379 -19.17 -6.02 -10.04
C VAL A 379 -18.55 -7.10 -10.92
N ASN A 380 -17.56 -6.69 -11.70
CA ASN A 380 -16.77 -7.55 -12.55
C ASN A 380 -15.53 -8.05 -11.80
N THR A 381 -14.94 -9.14 -12.29
CA THR A 381 -13.70 -9.71 -11.73
C THR A 381 -12.65 -9.89 -12.81
N TYR A 382 -11.39 -9.74 -12.44
CA TYR A 382 -10.25 -9.94 -13.34
C TYR A 382 -9.08 -10.61 -12.63
N SER A 383 -8.43 -11.54 -13.34
CA SER A 383 -7.15 -12.15 -12.99
C SER A 383 -6.46 -12.64 -14.26
N GLU A 384 -5.16 -12.40 -14.39
CA GLU A 384 -4.35 -12.84 -15.52
C GLU A 384 -4.30 -14.37 -15.62
N GLN A 385 -4.09 -15.05 -14.49
CA GLN A 385 -3.97 -16.50 -14.44
C GLN A 385 -4.64 -17.05 -13.17
N SER A 386 -5.90 -17.46 -13.31
CA SER A 386 -6.73 -17.95 -12.21
C SER A 386 -6.19 -19.20 -11.51
N SER A 387 -5.24 -19.91 -12.13
CA SER A 387 -4.56 -21.05 -11.50
C SER A 387 -3.41 -20.64 -10.57
N CYS A 388 -2.96 -19.39 -10.59
CA CYS A 388 -1.94 -18.81 -9.69
C CYS A 388 -2.60 -18.02 -8.56
N TYR A 389 -3.56 -17.15 -8.92
CA TYR A 389 -4.35 -16.33 -8.02
C TYR A 389 -5.77 -16.22 -8.55
N ASP A 390 -6.79 -16.37 -7.71
CA ASP A 390 -8.17 -16.31 -8.13
C ASP A 390 -8.99 -15.34 -7.29
N ILE A 391 -10.22 -15.09 -7.74
CA ILE A 391 -11.20 -14.25 -7.06
C ILE A 391 -12.60 -14.82 -7.26
N GLN A 392 -13.40 -14.78 -6.20
CA GLN A 392 -14.79 -15.18 -6.21
C GLN A 392 -15.65 -14.16 -5.45
N THR A 393 -16.61 -13.57 -6.15
CA THR A 393 -17.56 -12.61 -5.57
C THR A 393 -18.71 -13.32 -4.87
N GLY A 394 -19.29 -12.64 -3.89
CA GLY A 394 -20.47 -13.08 -3.16
C GLY A 394 -21.31 -11.90 -2.68
N LYS A 395 -22.59 -12.17 -2.40
CA LYS A 395 -23.52 -11.16 -1.87
C LYS A 395 -24.20 -11.69 -0.63
N SER A 396 -24.14 -10.92 0.45
CA SER A 396 -24.79 -11.27 1.73
C SER A 396 -25.92 -10.30 2.03
N LYS A 397 -27.09 -10.83 2.44
CA LYS A 397 -28.24 -10.01 2.86
C LYS A 397 -27.92 -9.03 4.00
N LYS A 398 -26.90 -9.32 4.83
CA LYS A 398 -26.46 -8.49 5.96
C LYS A 398 -25.08 -7.84 5.78
N GLY A 399 -24.26 -8.34 4.85
CA GLY A 399 -22.85 -7.95 4.68
C GLY A 399 -22.54 -7.19 3.38
N GLY A 400 -23.56 -6.80 2.62
CA GLY A 400 -23.39 -6.15 1.32
C GLY A 400 -22.67 -7.05 0.31
N VAL A 401 -21.97 -6.42 -0.61
CA VAL A 401 -21.10 -7.11 -1.57
C VAL A 401 -19.75 -7.42 -0.93
N PHE A 402 -19.24 -8.61 -1.19
CA PHE A 402 -17.93 -9.08 -0.71
C PHE A 402 -17.28 -9.99 -1.76
N PHE A 403 -15.99 -10.27 -1.60
CA PHE A 403 -15.31 -11.29 -2.39
C PHE A 403 -14.17 -11.91 -1.60
N TYR A 404 -13.85 -13.16 -1.93
CA TYR A 404 -12.60 -13.81 -1.54
C TYR A 404 -11.61 -13.73 -2.69
N TYR A 405 -10.33 -13.59 -2.38
CA TYR A 405 -9.26 -13.56 -3.37
C TYR A 405 -7.96 -14.07 -2.77
N GLY A 406 -7.04 -14.46 -3.65
CA GLY A 406 -5.67 -14.80 -3.28
C GLY A 406 -5.15 -16.01 -4.02
N GLY A 407 -4.02 -16.52 -3.55
CA GLY A 407 -3.41 -17.72 -4.10
C GLY A 407 -1.94 -17.81 -3.72
N PRO A 408 -1.34 -19.01 -3.85
CA PRO A 408 0.04 -19.26 -3.47
C PRO A 408 1.05 -18.78 -4.52
N GLY A 409 0.59 -18.29 -5.68
CA GLY A 409 1.44 -18.13 -6.86
C GLY A 409 1.76 -19.49 -7.46
N ARG A 410 3.05 -19.82 -7.59
CA ARG A 410 3.51 -21.06 -8.21
C ARG A 410 2.99 -22.30 -7.48
N ASN A 411 2.38 -23.20 -8.24
CA ASN A 411 1.83 -24.48 -7.79
C ASN A 411 1.68 -25.46 -8.99
N PRO A 412 1.29 -26.73 -8.80
CA PRO A 412 1.21 -27.68 -9.92
C PRO A 412 0.28 -27.28 -11.10
N LYS A 413 -0.67 -26.36 -10.89
CA LYS A 413 -1.55 -25.81 -11.95
C LYS A 413 -1.08 -24.45 -12.48
N CYS A 414 -0.03 -23.89 -11.90
CA CYS A 414 0.63 -22.64 -12.26
C CYS A 414 2.15 -22.82 -12.07
N PRO A 415 2.85 -23.47 -13.02
CA PRO A 415 4.26 -23.82 -12.86
C PRO A 415 5.22 -22.62 -12.92
#